data_AF-A0A845F0S2-F1
#
_entry.id   AF-A0A845F0S2-F1
#
_cell.length_a   1.000
_cell.length_b   1.000
_cell.length_c   1.000
_cell.angle_alpha   90.00
_cell.angle_beta   90.00
_cell.angle_gamma   90.00
#
_symmetry.space_group_name_H-M   'P 1'
#
loop_
_entity.id
_entity.type
_entity.pdbx_description
1 polymer ?
#
loop_
_entity_poly.entity_id
_entity_poly.type
_entity_poly.pdbx_seq_one_letter_code
_entity_poly.pdbx_strand_id
1 'polypeptide(L)'
;MFLSYLLVFVLAAIPLFELVAVIPLAIIGGLSPVLTGVLAFLGNALTVILLIVFVDKFKIWRRKRKQKRTKDVIQEEGETTEAHVEAVQESKKEKRARVLFDKYGLPGLTIIGPFFVGSHISAFMGMSFGSKRKMVTSWMMTSLILWTVIMAVASSYGVTFFVPDVEDDGVLVRLFNN
;
A
#
# COMPACT_ATOMS: atom_id res chain seq x y z
N MET A 1 -3.36 -25.69 12.62
CA MET A 1 -2.13 -24.84 12.57
C MET A 1 -1.88 -24.15 11.22
N PHE A 2 -1.58 -24.88 10.13
CA PHE A 2 -1.30 -24.26 8.81
C PHE A 2 -2.45 -23.36 8.31
N LEU A 3 -3.69 -23.82 8.49
CA LEU A 3 -4.88 -23.10 8.02
C LEU A 3 -5.07 -21.74 8.72
N SER A 4 -4.73 -21.64 10.01
CA SER A 4 -4.77 -20.39 10.78
C SER A 4 -3.80 -19.35 10.20
N TYR A 5 -2.58 -19.78 9.84
CA TYR A 5 -1.58 -18.92 9.21
C TYR A 5 -1.94 -18.53 7.77
N LEU A 6 -2.54 -19.45 7.01
CA LEU A 6 -3.08 -19.14 5.69
C LEU A 6 -4.21 -18.09 5.79
N LEU A 7 -5.06 -18.21 6.81
CA LEU A 7 -6.13 -17.26 7.07
C LEU A 7 -5.56 -15.87 7.40
N VAL A 8 -4.50 -15.77 8.20
CA VAL A 8 -3.80 -14.49 8.44
C VAL A 8 -3.31 -13.86 7.14
N PHE A 9 -2.66 -14.65 6.28
CA PHE A 9 -2.19 -14.18 4.98
C PHE A 9 -3.35 -13.67 4.11
N VAL A 10 -4.44 -14.45 4.01
CA VAL A 10 -5.62 -14.09 3.20
C VAL A 10 -6.31 -12.85 3.76
N LEU A 11 -6.54 -12.77 5.07
CA LEU A 11 -7.15 -11.59 5.70
C LEU A 11 -6.32 -10.34 5.47
N ALA A 12 -5.01 -10.40 5.69
CA ALA A 12 -4.13 -9.25 5.48
C ALA A 12 -4.03 -8.79 4.02
N ALA A 13 -4.30 -9.71 3.07
CA ALA A 13 -4.38 -9.40 1.65
C ALA A 13 -5.68 -8.68 1.26
N ILE A 14 -6.75 -8.75 2.06
CA ILE A 14 -7.99 -8.05 1.74
C ILE A 14 -7.78 -6.55 1.95
N PRO A 15 -8.00 -5.70 0.93
CA PRO A 15 -7.96 -4.26 1.12
C PRO A 15 -8.95 -3.85 2.22
N LEU A 16 -8.56 -2.92 3.11
CA LEU A 16 -9.26 -2.52 4.34
C LEU A 16 -9.04 -3.44 5.56
N PHE A 17 -8.64 -4.70 5.37
CA PHE A 17 -8.17 -5.56 6.46
C PHE A 17 -6.66 -5.40 6.60
N GLU A 18 -6.28 -4.25 7.14
CA GLU A 18 -4.90 -3.83 7.23
C GLU A 18 -4.13 -4.66 8.28
N LEU A 19 -2.83 -4.82 8.08
CA LEU A 19 -1.96 -5.56 8.99
C LEU A 19 -2.02 -5.05 10.44
N VAL A 20 -2.37 -3.76 10.61
CA VAL A 20 -2.57 -3.12 11.92
C VAL A 20 -3.70 -3.78 12.71
N ALA A 21 -4.75 -4.26 12.05
CA ALA A 21 -5.84 -4.98 12.71
C ALA A 21 -5.58 -6.50 12.74
N VAL A 22 -5.06 -7.06 11.65
CA VAL A 22 -4.90 -8.52 11.51
C VAL A 22 -3.86 -9.08 12.48
N ILE A 23 -2.73 -8.39 12.68
CA ILE A 23 -1.64 -8.87 13.55
C ILE A 23 -2.10 -9.02 15.02
N PRO A 24 -2.67 -7.99 15.68
CA PRO A 24 -3.17 -8.14 17.04
C PRO A 24 -4.21 -9.24 17.18
N LEU A 25 -5.19 -9.31 16.27
CA LEU A 25 -6.25 -10.32 16.33
C LEU A 25 -5.71 -11.74 16.25
N ALA A 26 -4.73 -11.97 15.37
CA ALA A 26 -4.08 -13.27 15.22
C ALA A 26 -3.25 -13.66 16.45
N ILE A 27 -2.50 -12.72 17.03
CA ILE A 27 -1.69 -12.97 18.24
C ILE A 27 -2.58 -13.21 19.46
N ILE A 28 -3.65 -12.44 19.63
CA ILE A 28 -4.68 -12.70 20.66
C ILE A 28 -5.32 -14.09 20.46
N GLY A 29 -5.43 -14.53 19.21
CA GLY A 29 -5.91 -15.86 18.86
C GLY A 29 -4.93 -17.01 19.17
N GLY A 30 -3.74 -16.72 19.70
CA GLY A 30 -2.72 -17.71 20.06
C GLY A 30 -1.69 -18.02 18.97
N LEU A 31 -1.61 -17.21 17.91
CA LEU A 31 -0.62 -17.42 16.85
C LEU A 31 0.71 -16.76 17.19
N SER A 32 1.82 -17.41 16.82
CA SER A 32 3.15 -16.87 17.10
C SER A 32 3.36 -15.48 16.47
N PRO A 33 3.89 -14.49 17.21
CA PRO A 33 4.02 -13.11 16.71
C PRO A 33 4.87 -12.98 15.45
N VAL A 34 5.95 -13.76 15.36
CA VAL A 34 6.91 -13.68 14.24
C VAL A 34 6.27 -14.18 12.94
N LEU A 35 5.68 -15.39 12.94
CA LEU A 35 5.07 -15.95 11.72
C LEU A 35 3.84 -15.13 11.32
N THR A 36 3.05 -14.69 12.29
CA THR A 36 1.91 -13.80 12.05
C THR A 36 2.35 -12.50 11.39
N GLY A 37 3.39 -11.85 11.91
CA GLY A 37 3.93 -10.62 11.34
C GLY A 37 4.41 -10.81 9.90
N VAL A 38 5.19 -11.87 9.63
CA VAL A 38 5.69 -12.17 8.28
C VAL A 38 4.54 -12.42 7.30
N LEU A 39 3.56 -13.25 7.67
CA LEU A 39 2.46 -13.59 6.77
C LEU A 39 1.51 -12.44 6.54
N ALA A 40 1.20 -11.65 7.58
CA ALA A 40 0.39 -10.44 7.45
C ALA A 40 1.09 -9.41 6.55
N PHE A 41 2.40 -9.20 6.75
CA PHE A 41 3.19 -8.33 5.88
C PHE A 41 3.18 -8.81 4.43
N LEU A 42 3.43 -10.10 4.17
CA LEU A 42 3.47 -10.63 2.81
C LEU A 42 2.11 -10.54 2.11
N GLY A 43 1.03 -10.89 2.80
CA GLY A 43 -0.33 -10.79 2.26
C GLY A 43 -0.69 -9.35 1.88
N ASN A 44 -0.45 -8.41 2.79
CA ASN A 44 -0.74 -7.00 2.57
C ASN A 44 0.19 -6.34 1.54
N ALA A 45 1.50 -6.59 1.61
CA ALA A 45 2.47 -6.05 0.67
C ALA A 45 2.17 -6.51 -0.77
N LEU A 46 1.73 -7.76 -0.95
CA LEU A 46 1.37 -8.29 -2.27
C LEU A 46 0.28 -7.44 -2.94
N THR A 47 -0.82 -7.17 -2.24
CA THR A 47 -1.96 -6.42 -2.80
C THR A 47 -1.68 -4.93 -2.94
N VAL A 48 -0.91 -4.34 -2.01
CA VAL A 48 -0.41 -2.97 -2.13
C VAL A 48 0.49 -2.82 -3.36
N ILE A 49 1.44 -3.73 -3.59
CA ILE A 49 2.30 -3.71 -4.78
C ILE A 49 1.46 -3.89 -6.05
N LEU A 50 0.49 -4.81 -6.05
CA LEU A 50 -0.42 -5.02 -7.17
C LEU A 50 -1.19 -3.73 -7.50
N LEU A 51 -1.73 -3.05 -6.48
CA LEU A 51 -2.41 -1.76 -6.63
C LEU A 51 -1.49 -0.69 -7.22
N ILE A 52 -0.26 -0.56 -6.71
CA ILE A 52 0.71 0.41 -7.24
C ILE A 52 1.01 0.12 -8.71
N VAL A 53 1.25 -1.14 -9.07
CA VAL A 53 1.48 -1.56 -10.47
C VAL A 53 0.25 -1.28 -11.34
N PHE A 54 -0.95 -1.56 -10.84
CA PHE A 54 -2.19 -1.33 -11.54
C PHE A 54 -2.39 0.15 -11.85
N VAL A 55 -2.23 1.03 -10.86
CA VAL A 55 -2.35 2.49 -11.03
C VAL A 55 -1.30 3.02 -12.00
N ASP A 56 -0.05 2.53 -11.91
CA ASP A 56 1.03 2.90 -12.83
C ASP A 56 0.70 2.54 -14.29
N LYS A 57 0.27 1.29 -14.52
CA LYS A 57 -0.16 0.83 -15.85
C LYS A 57 -1.35 1.63 -16.37
N PHE A 58 -2.33 1.92 -15.52
CA PHE A 58 -3.50 2.73 -15.89
C PHE A 58 -3.09 4.16 -16.30
N LYS A 59 -2.16 4.79 -15.58
CA LYS A 59 -1.61 6.10 -15.93
C LYS A 59 -0.90 6.09 -17.29
N ILE A 60 -0.07 5.08 -17.56
CA ILE A 60 0.64 4.92 -18.84
C ILE A 60 -0.37 4.74 -19.99
N TRP A 61 -1.37 3.88 -19.80
CA TRP A 61 -2.42 3.63 -20.77
C TRP A 61 -3.22 4.90 -21.11
N ARG A 62 -3.61 5.68 -20.10
CA ARG A 62 -4.36 6.93 -20.29
C ARG A 62 -3.54 7.97 -21.05
N ARG A 63 -2.23 8.09 -20.79
CA ARG A 63 -1.32 8.98 -21.52
C ARG A 63 -1.19 8.58 -23.00
N LYS A 64 -1.03 7.28 -23.28
CA LYS A 64 -0.94 6.76 -24.66
C LYS A 64 -2.20 7.07 -25.48
N ARG A 65 -3.39 6.97 -24.88
CA ARG A 65 -4.66 7.34 -25.56
C ARG A 65 -4.76 8.83 -25.85
N LYS A 66 -4.31 9.68 -24.92
CA LYS A 66 -4.35 11.14 -25.10
C LYS A 66 -3.40 11.59 -26.21
N GLN A 67 -2.21 10.98 -26.31
CA GLN A 67 -1.24 11.27 -27.37
C GLN A 67 -1.68 10.81 -28.76
N LYS A 68 -2.44 9.71 -28.89
CA LYS A 68 -3.02 9.29 -30.18
C LYS A 68 -4.02 10.32 -30.70
N ARG A 69 -4.96 10.77 -29.84
CA ARG A 69 -5.91 11.84 -30.21
C ARG A 69 -5.23 13.15 -30.61
N THR A 70 -4.16 13.56 -29.93
CA THR A 70 -3.42 14.78 -30.31
C THR A 70 -2.62 14.60 -31.60
N LYS A 71 -2.07 13.41 -31.88
CA LYS A 71 -1.37 13.14 -33.14
C LYS A 71 -2.32 13.08 -34.33
N ASP A 72 -3.50 12.49 -34.18
CA ASP A 72 -4.50 12.41 -35.26
C ASP A 72 -5.02 13.81 -35.64
N VAL A 73 -5.19 14.72 -34.67
CA VAL A 73 -5.61 16.13 -34.93
C VAL A 73 -4.50 16.95 -35.62
N ILE A 74 -3.23 16.78 -35.25
CA ILE A 74 -2.10 17.51 -35.86
C ILE A 74 -1.79 17.00 -37.29
N GLN A 75 -2.22 15.78 -37.64
CA GLN A 75 -1.97 15.22 -38.97
C GLN A 75 -3.01 15.64 -40.02
N GLU A 76 -4.20 16.09 -39.61
CA GLU A 76 -5.25 16.60 -40.52
C GLU A 76 -5.12 18.12 -40.77
N GLU A 77 -4.55 18.90 -39.86
CA GLU A 77 -4.36 20.36 -39.99
C GLU A 77 -2.93 20.68 -40.45
N GLY A 78 -2.70 20.66 -41.75
CA GLY A 78 -1.44 21.08 -42.38
C GLY A 78 -1.13 22.56 -42.17
N GLU A 79 0.13 22.84 -41.86
CA GLU A 79 0.86 24.09 -42.11
C GLU A 79 0.10 25.41 -41.90
N THR A 80 0.07 25.91 -40.68
CA THR A 80 0.32 27.31 -40.27
C THR A 80 -0.21 27.50 -38.85
N THR A 81 0.32 28.49 -38.14
CA THR A 81 -0.02 28.85 -36.75
C THR A 81 0.72 28.07 -35.67
N GLU A 82 1.97 28.48 -35.48
CA GLU A 82 2.60 28.60 -34.18
C GLU A 82 1.61 29.17 -33.13
N ALA A 83 1.65 28.64 -31.91
CA ALA A 83 0.84 28.96 -30.73
C ALA A 83 -0.47 28.15 -30.54
N HIS A 84 -0.55 27.48 -29.39
CA HIS A 84 -1.72 26.78 -28.82
C HIS A 84 -1.97 25.31 -29.15
N VAL A 85 -0.95 24.54 -29.56
CA VAL A 85 -0.99 23.11 -29.26
C VAL A 85 -0.67 22.93 -27.78
N GLU A 86 -1.73 22.85 -26.97
CA GLU A 86 -1.72 22.42 -25.56
C GLU A 86 -1.14 20.99 -25.45
N ALA A 87 0.18 20.87 -25.64
CA ALA A 87 0.91 19.91 -24.87
C ALA A 87 0.56 20.22 -23.41
N VAL A 88 -0.05 19.27 -22.71
CA VAL A 88 -0.21 19.29 -21.25
C VAL A 88 1.21 19.30 -20.65
N GLN A 89 1.87 20.44 -20.74
CA GLN A 89 3.08 20.74 -20.03
C GLN A 89 2.60 20.95 -18.61
N GLU A 90 2.81 19.94 -17.76
CA GLU A 90 2.70 20.11 -16.31
C GLU A 90 3.29 21.47 -15.97
N SER A 91 2.45 22.36 -15.43
CA SER A 91 2.86 23.74 -15.22
C SER A 91 4.11 23.76 -14.34
N LYS A 92 4.98 24.77 -14.48
CA LYS A 92 6.17 24.90 -13.62
C LYS A 92 5.81 24.81 -12.12
N LYS A 93 4.58 25.22 -11.75
CA LYS A 93 4.03 25.10 -10.39
C LYS A 93 3.73 23.65 -10.00
N GLU A 94 3.12 22.87 -10.89
CA GLU A 94 2.79 21.45 -10.66
C GLU A 94 4.04 20.59 -10.46
N LYS A 95 5.08 20.83 -11.26
CA LYS A 95 6.38 20.15 -11.08
C LYS A 95 7.01 20.44 -9.72
N ARG A 96 6.96 21.70 -9.27
CA ARG A 96 7.47 22.10 -7.94
C ARG A 96 6.68 21.43 -6.82
N ALA A 97 5.35 21.44 -6.90
CA ALA A 97 4.48 20.79 -5.92
C ALA A 97 4.79 19.29 -5.79
N ARG A 98 5.02 18.61 -6.93
CA ARG A 98 5.40 17.19 -6.94
C ARG A 98 6.74 16.92 -6.29
N VAL A 99 7.77 17.70 -6.60
CA VAL A 99 9.10 17.52 -5.98
C VAL A 99 9.02 17.71 -4.47
N LEU A 100 8.24 18.69 -4.01
CA LEU A 100 8.04 18.92 -2.58
C LEU A 100 7.25 17.78 -1.93
N PHE A 101 6.20 17.29 -2.60
CA PHE A 101 5.43 16.13 -2.14
C PHE A 101 6.31 14.88 -2.07
N ASP A 102 7.08 14.56 -3.10
CA ASP A 102 8.00 13.40 -3.11
C ASP A 102 8.99 13.44 -1.94
N LYS A 103 9.45 14.64 -1.56
CA LYS A 103 10.46 14.81 -0.51
C LYS A 103 9.89 14.74 0.91
N TYR A 104 8.72 15.34 1.15
CA TYR A 104 8.17 15.47 2.51
C TYR A 104 6.76 14.88 2.66
N GLY A 105 5.93 15.00 1.64
CA GLY A 105 4.56 14.51 1.65
C GLY A 105 4.47 12.98 1.55
N LEU A 106 5.23 12.36 0.64
CA LEU A 106 5.19 10.92 0.42
C LEU A 106 5.70 10.12 1.63
N PRO A 107 6.86 10.44 2.25
CA PRO A 107 7.30 9.74 3.47
C PRO A 107 6.28 9.90 4.61
N GLY A 108 5.79 11.11 4.86
CA GLY A 108 4.81 11.37 5.91
C GLY A 108 3.50 10.61 5.67
N LEU A 109 2.97 10.67 4.44
CA LEU A 109 1.76 9.96 4.04
C LEU A 109 1.92 8.44 4.18
N THR A 110 3.05 7.89 3.73
CA THR A 110 3.24 6.44 3.75
C THR A 110 3.57 5.92 5.13
N ILE A 111 4.22 6.68 6.01
CA ILE A 111 4.49 6.28 7.40
C ILE A 111 3.22 6.40 8.24
N ILE A 112 2.50 7.52 8.18
CA ILE A 112 1.34 7.76 9.04
C ILE A 112 0.07 7.13 8.45
N GLY A 113 -0.11 7.23 7.13
CA GLY A 113 -1.33 6.85 6.44
C GLY A 113 -1.78 5.40 6.64
N PRO A 114 -0.91 4.37 6.60
CA PRO A 114 -1.33 2.98 6.80
C PRO A 114 -2.04 2.72 8.12
N PHE A 115 -1.67 3.43 9.18
CA PHE A 115 -2.31 3.29 10.49
C PHE A 115 -3.68 3.97 10.55
N PHE A 116 -3.82 5.16 9.97
CA PHE A 116 -5.05 5.95 10.09
C PHE A 116 -6.08 5.67 8.99
N VAL A 117 -5.60 5.48 7.76
CA VAL A 117 -6.44 5.42 6.55
C VAL A 117 -6.25 4.10 5.81
N GLY A 118 -5.20 3.34 6.13
CA GLY A 118 -4.89 2.06 5.50
C GLY A 118 -3.84 2.16 4.39
N SER A 119 -3.12 1.07 4.18
CA SER A 119 -1.98 1.01 3.27
C SER A 119 -2.38 1.20 1.82
N HIS A 120 -3.53 0.65 1.42
CA HIS A 120 -4.05 0.73 0.07
C HIS A 120 -4.41 2.16 -0.33
N ILE A 121 -5.07 2.91 0.58
CA ILE A 121 -5.43 4.30 0.35
C ILE A 121 -4.17 5.18 0.32
N SER A 122 -3.23 4.94 1.23
CA SER A 122 -1.94 5.66 1.28
C SER A 122 -1.12 5.45 0.00
N ALA A 123 -1.03 4.21 -0.47
CA ALA A 123 -0.37 3.86 -1.73
C ALA A 123 -1.08 4.47 -2.94
N PHE A 124 -2.41 4.43 -2.97
CA PHE A 124 -3.22 5.04 -4.03
C PHE A 124 -3.01 6.56 -4.08
N MET A 125 -3.01 7.25 -2.94
CA MET A 125 -2.77 8.69 -2.85
C MET A 125 -1.35 9.05 -3.30
N GLY A 126 -0.33 8.33 -2.81
CA GLY A 126 1.06 8.52 -3.23
C GLY A 126 1.23 8.33 -4.73
N MET A 127 0.62 7.29 -5.30
CA MET A 127 0.59 7.10 -6.74
C MET A 127 -0.17 8.22 -7.45
N SER A 128 -1.32 8.66 -6.94
CA SER A 128 -2.22 9.64 -7.56
C SER A 128 -1.57 11.00 -7.73
N PHE A 129 -0.82 11.49 -6.73
CA PHE A 129 -0.09 12.76 -6.79
C PHE A 129 1.14 12.74 -7.72
N GLY A 130 1.36 11.62 -8.40
CA GLY A 130 2.29 11.53 -9.51
C GLY A 130 3.73 11.23 -9.09
N SER A 131 3.93 10.81 -7.85
CA SER A 131 5.19 10.24 -7.39
C SER A 131 5.59 9.04 -8.24
N LYS A 132 6.90 8.83 -8.39
CA LYS A 132 7.43 7.71 -9.16
C LYS A 132 7.07 6.39 -8.48
N ARG A 133 6.60 5.40 -9.25
CA ARG A 133 6.27 4.05 -8.78
C ARG A 133 7.32 3.47 -7.83
N LYS A 134 8.61 3.52 -8.22
CA LYS A 134 9.72 2.97 -7.42
C LYS A 134 9.80 3.61 -6.03
N MET A 135 9.60 4.92 -5.95
CA MET A 135 9.68 5.68 -4.70
C MET A 135 8.48 5.42 -3.80
N VAL A 136 7.26 5.37 -4.36
CA VAL A 136 6.05 5.00 -3.60
C VAL A 136 6.18 3.58 -3.07
N THR A 137 6.65 2.65 -3.90
CA THR A 137 6.84 1.25 -3.50
C THR A 137 7.86 1.14 -2.36
N SER A 138 9.03 1.79 -2.47
CA SER A 138 10.05 1.71 -1.41
C SER A 138 9.54 2.29 -0.08
N TRP A 139 8.87 3.44 -0.12
CA TRP A 139 8.34 4.07 1.10
C TRP A 139 7.21 3.26 1.73
N MET A 140 6.30 2.72 0.91
CA MET A 140 5.26 1.81 1.40
C MET A 140 5.87 0.57 2.04
N MET A 141 6.85 -0.09 1.40
CA MET A 141 7.47 -1.28 1.98
C MET A 141 8.15 -0.99 3.32
N THR A 142 8.91 0.10 3.41
CA THR A 142 9.52 0.52 4.68
C THR A 142 8.47 0.77 5.76
N SER A 143 7.37 1.43 5.42
CA SER A 143 6.28 1.69 6.36
C SER A 143 5.56 0.42 6.80
N LEU A 144 5.26 -0.49 5.87
CA LEU A 144 4.62 -1.76 6.20
C LEU A 144 5.50 -2.62 7.10
N ILE A 145 6.82 -2.67 6.86
CA ILE A 145 7.77 -3.34 7.76
C ILE A 145 7.73 -2.69 9.15
N LEU A 146 7.83 -1.35 9.21
CA LEU A 146 7.79 -0.60 10.45
C LEU A 146 6.54 -0.92 11.28
N TRP A 147 5.35 -0.83 10.67
CA TRP A 147 4.10 -1.11 11.36
C TRP A 147 3.92 -2.58 11.70
N THR A 148 4.41 -3.49 10.87
CA THR A 148 4.41 -4.93 11.18
C THR A 148 5.19 -5.19 12.46
N VAL A 149 6.40 -4.63 12.58
CA VAL A 149 7.23 -4.77 13.77
C VAL A 149 6.56 -4.13 14.98
N ILE A 150 6.08 -2.89 14.86
CA ILE A 150 5.39 -2.17 15.95
C ILE A 150 4.20 -2.98 16.46
N MET A 151 3.33 -3.47 15.56
CA MET A 151 2.12 -4.17 15.95
C MET A 151 2.40 -5.57 16.49
N ALA A 152 3.37 -6.30 15.92
CA ALA A 152 3.76 -7.60 16.44
C ALA A 152 4.32 -7.51 17.86
N VAL A 153 5.21 -6.54 18.10
CA VAL A 153 5.81 -6.28 19.42
C VAL A 153 4.76 -5.79 20.42
N ALA A 154 3.97 -4.78 20.05
CA ALA A 154 2.93 -4.25 20.93
C ALA A 154 1.90 -5.33 21.31
N SER A 155 1.52 -6.17 20.35
CA SER A 155 0.54 -7.25 20.58
C SER A 155 1.13 -8.39 21.39
N SER A 156 2.41 -8.77 21.17
CA SER A 156 3.05 -9.80 21.98
C SER A 156 3.13 -9.39 23.44
N TYR A 157 3.65 -8.19 23.73
CA TYR A 157 3.72 -7.68 25.11
C TYR A 157 2.33 -7.46 25.72
N GLY A 158 1.38 -6.96 24.93
CA GLY A 158 0.00 -6.75 25.38
C GLY A 158 -0.68 -8.07 25.76
N VAL A 159 -0.58 -9.09 24.91
CA VAL A 159 -1.18 -10.41 25.17
C VAL A 159 -0.52 -11.06 26.38
N THR A 160 0.81 -11.07 26.49
CA THR A 160 1.49 -11.64 27.67
C THR A 160 1.08 -10.95 28.97
N PHE A 161 0.80 -9.64 28.93
CA PHE A 161 0.38 -8.89 30.11
C PHE A 161 -1.08 -9.17 30.53
N PHE A 162 -2.00 -9.25 29.57
CA PHE A 162 -3.44 -9.38 29.86
C PHE A 162 -3.95 -10.82 29.84
N VAL A 163 -3.34 -11.71 29.05
CA VAL A 163 -3.77 -13.10 28.86
C VAL A 163 -2.55 -14.02 28.75
N PRO A 164 -1.92 -14.37 29.89
CA PRO A 164 -0.63 -15.08 29.93
C PRO A 164 -0.64 -16.45 29.25
N ASP A 165 -1.77 -17.17 29.29
CA ASP A 165 -1.89 -18.56 28.80
C ASP A 165 -2.44 -18.67 27.36
N VAL A 166 -2.42 -17.59 26.57
CA VAL A 166 -3.00 -17.58 25.20
C VAL A 166 -2.31 -18.52 24.22
N GLU A 167 -1.03 -18.82 24.40
CA GLU A 167 -0.29 -19.70 23.48
C GLU A 167 -0.77 -21.16 23.54
N ASP A 168 -1.22 -21.63 24.71
CA ASP A 168 -1.73 -22.99 24.91
C ASP A 168 -3.23 -23.10 24.60
N ASP A 169 -3.98 -22.00 24.79
CA ASP A 169 -5.44 -22.01 24.86
C ASP A 169 -6.15 -21.10 23.84
N GLY A 170 -5.42 -20.55 22.87
CA GLY A 170 -5.92 -19.57 21.90
C GLY A 170 -7.06 -20.07 21.00
N VAL A 171 -8.05 -19.20 20.73
CA VAL A 171 -9.24 -19.54 19.94
C VAL A 171 -8.91 -20.02 18.52
N LEU A 172 -7.93 -19.40 17.85
CA LEU A 172 -7.51 -19.81 16.49
C LEU A 172 -6.71 -21.11 16.50
N VAL A 173 -6.04 -21.42 17.61
CA VAL A 173 -5.36 -22.70 17.78
C VAL A 173 -6.39 -23.82 17.95
N ARG A 174 -7.37 -23.65 18.84
CA ARG A 174 -8.44 -24.63 19.09
C ARG A 174 -9.30 -24.89 17.85
N LEU A 175 -9.70 -23.84 17.13
CA LEU A 175 -10.58 -23.96 15.96
C LEU A 175 -9.99 -24.81 14.81
N PHE A 176 -8.66 -24.85 14.69
CA PHE A 176 -7.98 -25.48 13.54
C PHE A 176 -7.01 -26.61 13.93
N ASN A 177 -6.99 -27.02 15.20
CA ASN A 177 -6.29 -28.21 15.69
C ASN A 177 -7.24 -29.27 16.27
N ASN A 178 -8.56 -29.02 16.24
CA ASN A 178 -9.59 -30.03 16.53
C ASN A 178 -9.96 -30.84 15.29
#